data_AF-A0A2T2X9Y3-F1
#
_entry.id   AF-A0A2T2X9Y3-F1
#
_cell.length_a   1.000
_cell.length_b   1.000
_cell.length_c   1.000
_cell.angle_alpha   90.00
_cell.angle_beta   90.00
_cell.angle_gamma   90.00
#
_symmetry.space_group_name_H-M   'P 1'
#
loop_
_entity.id
_entity.type
_entity.pdbx_description
1 polymer ?
#
loop_
_entity_poly.entity_id
_entity_poly.type
_entity_poly.pdbx_seq_one_letter_code
_entity_poly.pdbx_strand_id
1 'polypeptide(L)'
;MIYALELLFDNQTTDFVMTMWSVLAEQGLRAVLQGDPEYPHLSLYVWQDVNPERIAPVISRLVQESEPMGDTVVLDTTQTFSGPSSVLYLAPRSNPSLFRLQKQWLDTLMDTRASVFAAYLPSSWVPHVTLADHLTPEEVDRAENLVSLSYPVPTLVSDVILVEVRPESRWVRGYYPLAFTHPEQLIWFQFNQALIAGQYFEAHEILEELWRRNHDARVQIAIWIAALFTHWSHGQLRGALKILNKILDAPSQYPVPLRTAFDTWRILLDTHAPMPDIRCFERMTLIRWARALPNPSATSHS
;
A
#
# COMPACT_ATOMS: atom_id res chain seq x y z
N MET A 1 -16.88 -11.93 2.47
CA MET A 1 -15.78 -10.96 2.60
C MET A 1 -15.07 -10.85 1.26
N ILE A 2 -14.58 -9.65 0.93
CA ILE A 2 -13.86 -9.41 -0.31
C ILE A 2 -12.37 -9.32 -0.01
N TYR A 3 -11.56 -9.96 -0.83
CA TYR A 3 -10.10 -9.88 -0.77
C TYR A 3 -9.55 -9.51 -2.13
N ALA A 4 -8.44 -8.80 -2.17
CA ALA A 4 -7.76 -8.44 -3.40
C ALA A 4 -6.27 -8.73 -3.31
N LEU A 5 -5.69 -9.20 -4.42
CA LEU A 5 -4.25 -9.31 -4.60
C LEU A 5 -3.81 -8.19 -5.54
N GLU A 6 -2.89 -7.36 -5.05
CA GLU A 6 -2.58 -6.09 -5.66
C GLU A 6 -1.09 -5.94 -5.86
N LEU A 7 -0.72 -5.40 -7.01
CA LEU A 7 0.62 -4.95 -7.32
C LEU A 7 0.79 -3.51 -6.88
N LEU A 8 1.88 -3.23 -6.17
CA LEU A 8 2.30 -1.88 -5.81
C LEU A 8 3.50 -1.47 -6.66
N PHE A 9 3.61 -0.17 -6.93
CA PHE A 9 4.66 0.39 -7.80
C PHE A 9 5.87 0.87 -7.03
N ASP A 10 6.96 1.32 -7.62
CA ASP A 10 8.03 2.00 -6.88
C ASP A 10 7.62 3.37 -6.29
N ASN A 11 8.51 4.01 -5.52
CA ASN A 11 8.20 5.32 -4.90
C ASN A 11 7.91 6.39 -5.95
N GLN A 12 8.67 6.42 -7.06
CA GLN A 12 8.48 7.41 -8.12
C GLN A 12 7.09 7.33 -8.74
N THR A 13 6.64 6.12 -9.12
CA THR A 13 5.30 5.93 -9.67
C THR A 13 4.22 6.18 -8.62
N THR A 14 4.46 5.78 -7.37
CA THR A 14 3.51 6.01 -6.29
C THR A 14 3.27 7.50 -6.07
N ASP A 15 4.33 8.30 -6.00
CA ASP A 15 4.25 9.75 -5.82
C ASP A 15 3.57 10.43 -7.01
N PHE A 16 3.81 9.94 -8.23
CA PHE A 16 3.12 10.38 -9.44
C PHE A 16 1.60 10.17 -9.33
N VAL A 17 1.16 8.97 -8.94
CA VAL A 17 -0.28 8.67 -8.76
C VAL A 17 -0.89 9.47 -7.61
N MET A 18 -0.19 9.58 -6.48
CA MET A 18 -0.65 10.38 -5.34
C MET A 18 -0.79 11.87 -5.67
N THR A 19 0.04 12.39 -6.58
CA THR A 19 -0.08 13.77 -7.08
C THR A 19 -1.40 13.96 -7.83
N MET A 20 -1.75 13.03 -8.73
CA MET A 20 -3.06 13.06 -9.40
C MET A 20 -4.22 12.94 -8.42
N TRP A 21 -4.13 12.02 -7.45
CA TRP A 21 -5.15 11.88 -6.41
C TRP A 21 -5.31 13.17 -5.61
N SER A 22 -4.22 13.88 -5.31
CA SER A 22 -4.26 15.17 -4.62
C SER A 22 -4.98 16.24 -5.44
N VAL A 23 -4.64 16.37 -6.73
CA VAL A 23 -5.30 17.31 -7.65
C VAL A 23 -6.80 17.01 -7.77
N LEU A 24 -7.19 15.74 -7.89
CA LEU A 24 -8.59 15.33 -7.96
C LEU A 24 -9.34 15.60 -6.65
N ALA A 25 -8.71 15.30 -5.51
CA ALA A 25 -9.30 15.53 -4.19
C ALA A 25 -9.52 17.03 -3.90
N GLU A 26 -8.59 17.90 -4.30
CA GLU A 26 -8.74 19.36 -4.21
C GLU A 26 -9.94 19.88 -5.00
N GLN A 27 -10.36 19.16 -6.03
CA GLN A 27 -11.52 19.50 -6.87
C GLN A 27 -12.81 18.78 -6.43
N GLY A 28 -12.76 18.00 -5.34
CA GLY A 28 -13.89 17.23 -4.83
C GLY A 28 -14.24 15.99 -5.67
N LEU A 29 -13.33 15.53 -6.53
CA LEU A 29 -13.54 14.40 -7.46
C LEU A 29 -13.00 13.07 -6.91
N ARG A 30 -12.34 13.10 -5.75
CA ARG A 30 -11.86 11.92 -5.00
C ARG A 30 -11.89 12.24 -3.50
N ALA A 31 -12.00 11.23 -2.66
CA ALA A 31 -11.69 11.37 -1.25
C ALA A 31 -10.25 11.89 -1.03
N VAL A 32 -10.05 12.67 0.04
CA VAL A 32 -8.71 13.11 0.44
C VAL A 32 -7.87 11.91 0.89
N LEU A 33 -6.57 11.92 0.56
CA LEU A 33 -5.61 10.83 0.86
C LEU A 33 -5.69 10.29 2.29
N GLN A 34 -5.92 11.17 3.27
CA GLN A 34 -6.04 10.84 4.68
C GLN A 34 -7.26 9.96 5.04
N GLY A 35 -8.33 10.08 4.26
CA GLY A 35 -9.54 9.26 4.35
C GLY A 35 -9.58 8.15 3.30
N ASP A 36 -8.63 8.14 2.38
CA ASP A 36 -8.51 7.16 1.32
C ASP A 36 -8.07 5.81 1.90
N PRO A 37 -8.90 4.75 1.77
CA PRO A 37 -8.50 3.43 2.25
C PRO A 37 -7.49 2.76 1.31
N GLU A 38 -7.31 3.28 0.10
CA GLU A 38 -6.52 2.68 -0.96
C GLU A 38 -5.09 3.21 -0.98
N TYR A 39 -4.15 2.40 -1.46
CA TYR A 39 -2.80 2.86 -1.83
C TYR A 39 -2.65 2.68 -3.35
N PRO A 40 -1.87 3.50 -4.10
CA PRO A 40 -1.75 3.32 -5.55
C PRO A 40 -1.36 1.89 -5.94
N HIS A 41 -2.23 1.23 -6.70
CA HIS A 41 -2.13 -0.20 -6.97
C HIS A 41 -2.71 -0.60 -8.34
N LEU A 42 -2.38 -1.81 -8.76
CA LEU A 42 -3.03 -2.53 -9.86
C LEU A 42 -3.51 -3.89 -9.34
N SER A 43 -4.82 -4.12 -9.41
CA SER A 43 -5.44 -5.36 -8.91
C SER A 43 -5.25 -6.52 -9.88
N LEU A 44 -4.58 -7.60 -9.44
CA LEU A 44 -4.47 -8.86 -10.18
C LEU A 44 -5.74 -9.69 -10.06
N TYR A 45 -6.23 -9.85 -8.83
CA TYR A 45 -7.44 -10.62 -8.54
C TYR A 45 -8.25 -9.94 -7.45
N VAL A 46 -9.56 -10.10 -7.55
CA VAL A 46 -10.49 -9.85 -6.46
C VAL A 46 -11.30 -11.11 -6.25
N TRP A 47 -11.32 -11.60 -5.01
CA TRP A 47 -12.06 -12.79 -4.61
C TRP A 47 -13.25 -12.44 -3.71
N GLN A 48 -14.29 -13.24 -3.85
CA GLN A 48 -15.32 -13.43 -2.83
C GLN A 48 -14.99 -14.65 -1.97
N ASP A 49 -14.87 -14.43 -0.67
CA ASP A 49 -14.76 -15.48 0.35
C ASP A 49 -13.57 -16.44 0.13
N VAL A 50 -12.35 -15.91 0.18
CA VAL A 50 -11.12 -16.69 0.23
C VAL A 50 -10.52 -16.70 1.64
N ASN A 51 -9.87 -17.79 2.03
CA ASN A 51 -9.14 -17.86 3.30
C ASN A 51 -7.71 -17.27 3.12
N PRO A 52 -7.39 -16.12 3.74
CA PRO A 52 -6.10 -15.46 3.56
C PRO A 52 -4.93 -16.29 4.12
N GLU A 53 -5.11 -17.02 5.23
CA GLU A 53 -4.05 -17.82 5.84
C GLU A 53 -3.61 -19.00 4.95
N ARG A 54 -4.53 -19.56 4.16
CA ARG A 54 -4.27 -20.67 3.24
C ARG A 54 -3.56 -20.23 1.98
N ILE A 55 -3.89 -19.05 1.44
CA ILE A 55 -3.30 -18.57 0.18
C ILE A 55 -1.98 -17.84 0.39
N ALA A 56 -1.74 -17.29 1.59
CA ALA A 56 -0.53 -16.52 1.89
C ALA A 56 0.79 -17.26 1.61
N PRO A 57 0.96 -18.55 1.98
CA PRO A 57 2.17 -19.31 1.64
C PRO A 57 2.33 -19.53 0.13
N VAL A 58 1.23 -19.71 -0.59
CA VAL A 58 1.25 -19.89 -2.06
C VAL A 58 1.67 -18.61 -2.75
N ILE A 59 1.13 -17.46 -2.33
CA ILE A 59 1.53 -16.14 -2.84
C ILE A 59 3.02 -15.89 -2.55
N SER A 60 3.48 -16.17 -1.32
CA SER A 60 4.90 -16.02 -0.97
C SER A 60 5.81 -16.82 -1.89
N ARG A 61 5.44 -18.07 -2.21
CA ARG A 61 6.18 -18.92 -3.13
C ARG A 61 6.16 -18.35 -4.55
N LEU A 62 4.99 -17.95 -5.06
CA LEU A 62 4.85 -17.35 -6.38
C LEU A 62 5.72 -16.10 -6.54
N VAL A 63 5.78 -15.23 -5.53
CA VAL A 63 6.64 -14.03 -5.53
C VAL A 63 8.13 -14.40 -5.58
N GLN A 64 8.55 -15.42 -4.82
CA GLN A 64 9.96 -15.88 -4.81
C GLN A 64 10.38 -16.55 -6.13
N GLU A 65 9.47 -17.26 -6.77
CA GLU A 65 9.70 -17.94 -8.05
C GLU A 65 9.52 -17.01 -9.26
N SER A 66 8.96 -15.81 -9.06
CA SER A 66 8.76 -14.85 -10.14
C SER A 66 10.05 -14.11 -10.45
N GLU A 67 10.40 -14.05 -11.73
CA GLU A 67 11.43 -13.13 -12.20
C GLU A 67 11.04 -11.69 -11.82
N PRO A 68 12.02 -10.82 -11.48
CA PRO A 68 11.74 -9.42 -11.22
C PRO A 68 10.92 -8.83 -12.36
N MET A 69 9.77 -8.23 -12.04
CA MET A 69 8.89 -7.58 -13.03
C MET A 69 9.48 -6.27 -13.59
N GLY A 70 10.80 -6.11 -13.47
CA GLY A 70 11.57 -4.89 -13.22
C GLY A 70 11.37 -3.71 -14.16
N ASP A 71 10.90 -3.93 -15.39
CA ASP A 71 10.82 -2.85 -16.39
C ASP A 71 9.53 -2.89 -17.23
N THR A 72 8.52 -3.66 -16.81
CA THR A 72 7.51 -4.14 -17.77
C THR A 72 6.20 -3.34 -17.81
N VAL A 73 5.87 -2.54 -16.79
CA VAL A 73 4.62 -1.77 -16.78
C VAL A 73 4.90 -0.32 -17.19
N VAL A 74 4.14 0.19 -18.14
CA VAL A 74 4.21 1.59 -18.58
C VAL A 74 2.82 2.17 -18.47
N LEU A 75 2.60 3.12 -17.57
CA LEU A 75 1.32 3.83 -17.46
C LEU A 75 1.22 4.82 -18.62
N ASP A 76 0.23 4.65 -19.50
CA ASP A 76 0.26 5.22 -20.85
C ASP A 76 -0.88 6.22 -21.11
N THR A 77 -2.09 5.91 -20.65
CA THR A 77 -3.28 6.72 -20.95
C THR A 77 -4.28 6.71 -19.80
N THR A 78 -5.08 7.76 -19.68
CA THR A 78 -6.31 7.76 -18.90
C THR A 78 -7.44 7.15 -19.71
N GLN A 79 -8.28 6.34 -19.07
CA GLN A 79 -9.47 5.74 -19.64
C GLN A 79 -10.58 5.67 -18.60
N THR A 80 -11.80 5.41 -19.06
CA THR A 80 -12.98 5.40 -18.21
C THR A 80 -13.77 4.10 -18.34
N PHE A 81 -14.18 3.52 -17.21
CA PHE A 81 -15.25 2.53 -17.17
C PHE A 81 -16.57 3.28 -17.08
N SER A 82 -17.31 3.33 -18.19
CA SER A 82 -18.56 4.09 -18.28
C SER A 82 -19.70 3.37 -17.54
N GLY A 83 -20.51 4.15 -16.82
CA GLY A 83 -21.72 3.68 -16.15
C GLY A 83 -22.37 4.77 -15.28
N PRO A 84 -23.45 4.46 -14.54
CA PRO A 84 -24.07 5.39 -13.60
C PRO A 84 -23.14 5.90 -12.48
N SER A 85 -22.06 5.17 -12.25
CA SER A 85 -20.98 5.47 -11.29
C SER A 85 -19.69 5.17 -12.03
N SER A 86 -19.19 6.15 -12.79
CA SER A 86 -18.04 5.97 -13.68
C SER A 86 -16.73 5.95 -12.89
N VAL A 87 -15.74 5.25 -13.43
CA VAL A 87 -14.40 5.14 -12.84
C VAL A 87 -13.40 5.66 -13.84
N LEU A 88 -12.64 6.69 -13.46
CA LEU A 88 -11.48 7.18 -14.19
C LEU A 88 -10.24 6.44 -13.71
N TYR A 89 -9.44 5.91 -14.63
CA TYR A 89 -8.25 5.13 -14.30
C TYR A 89 -7.10 5.35 -15.28
N LEU A 90 -5.87 5.03 -14.84
CA LEU A 90 -4.72 4.90 -15.72
C LEU A 90 -4.61 3.48 -16.25
N ALA A 91 -4.59 3.37 -17.56
CA ALA A 91 -4.33 2.13 -18.26
C ALA A 91 -2.81 1.98 -18.50
N PRO A 92 -2.22 0.85 -18.11
CA PRO A 92 -0.91 0.50 -18.60
C PRO A 92 -0.98 0.15 -20.09
N ARG A 93 0.11 0.41 -20.82
CA ARG A 93 0.31 -0.10 -22.18
C ARG A 93 0.19 -1.62 -22.17
N SER A 94 -0.39 -2.18 -23.24
CA SER A 94 -0.52 -3.64 -23.39
C SER A 94 0.83 -4.33 -23.20
N ASN A 95 0.89 -5.20 -22.19
CA ASN A 95 2.10 -5.91 -21.78
C ASN A 95 1.81 -7.41 -21.70
N PRO A 96 2.18 -8.20 -22.71
CA PRO A 96 1.97 -9.64 -22.72
C PRO A 96 2.58 -10.39 -21.52
N SER A 97 3.68 -9.88 -20.95
CA SER A 97 4.32 -10.49 -19.76
C SER A 97 3.44 -10.34 -18.52
N LEU A 98 2.79 -9.20 -18.34
CA LEU A 98 1.84 -8.97 -17.24
C LEU A 98 0.62 -9.91 -17.36
N PHE A 99 0.06 -10.05 -18.55
CA PHE A 99 -1.05 -11.00 -18.79
C PHE A 99 -0.63 -12.46 -18.60
N ARG A 100 0.59 -12.84 -19.01
CA ARG A 100 1.13 -14.19 -18.74
C ARG A 100 1.30 -14.45 -17.25
N LEU A 101 1.83 -13.47 -16.50
CA LEU A 101 1.99 -13.58 -15.05
C LEU A 101 0.62 -13.74 -14.37
N GLN A 102 -0.36 -12.92 -14.72
CA GLN A 102 -1.72 -13.01 -14.19
C GLN A 102 -2.34 -14.39 -14.51
N LYS A 103 -2.16 -14.89 -15.74
CA LYS A 103 -2.68 -16.23 -16.05
C LYS A 103 -1.96 -17.33 -15.25
N GLN A 104 -0.64 -17.29 -15.19
CA GLN A 104 0.18 -18.30 -14.51
C GLN A 104 -0.12 -18.36 -13.01
N TRP A 105 -0.21 -17.20 -12.36
CA TRP A 105 -0.52 -17.13 -10.94
C TRP A 105 -1.94 -17.61 -10.64
N LEU A 106 -2.92 -17.28 -11.49
CA LEU A 106 -4.29 -17.80 -11.37
C LEU A 106 -4.34 -19.32 -11.54
N ASP A 107 -3.58 -19.87 -12.48
CA ASP A 107 -3.49 -21.32 -12.70
C ASP A 107 -2.88 -22.03 -11.47
N THR A 108 -1.91 -21.43 -10.78
CA THR A 108 -1.39 -21.95 -9.50
C THR A 108 -2.38 -21.78 -8.34
N LEU A 109 -3.19 -20.72 -8.36
CA LEU A 109 -4.23 -20.44 -7.36
C LEU A 109 -5.59 -21.08 -7.74
N MET A 110 -5.60 -22.17 -8.53
CA MET A 110 -6.82 -22.75 -9.13
C MET A 110 -7.93 -23.07 -8.12
N ASP A 111 -7.58 -23.48 -6.90
CA ASP A 111 -8.54 -23.80 -5.84
C ASP A 111 -9.36 -22.57 -5.40
N THR A 112 -8.88 -21.36 -5.72
CA THR A 112 -9.55 -20.09 -5.45
C THR A 112 -10.31 -19.56 -6.66
N ARG A 113 -10.15 -20.16 -7.85
CA ARG A 113 -10.64 -19.61 -9.11
C ARG A 113 -12.15 -19.40 -9.12
N ALA A 114 -12.91 -20.29 -8.49
CA ALA A 114 -14.37 -20.18 -8.38
C ALA A 114 -14.82 -18.94 -7.59
N SER A 115 -13.95 -18.43 -6.73
CA SER A 115 -14.17 -17.23 -5.92
C SER A 115 -13.71 -15.94 -6.62
N VAL A 116 -12.94 -16.02 -7.70
CA VAL A 116 -12.45 -14.83 -8.42
C VAL A 116 -13.60 -14.16 -9.16
N PHE A 117 -13.76 -12.86 -8.97
CA PHE A 117 -14.71 -12.06 -9.73
C PHE A 117 -14.42 -12.12 -11.23
N ALA A 118 -15.47 -12.25 -12.04
CA ALA A 118 -15.35 -12.48 -13.49
C ALA A 118 -14.52 -11.41 -14.22
N ALA A 119 -14.55 -10.16 -13.75
CA ALA A 119 -13.75 -9.05 -14.27
C ALA A 119 -12.23 -9.24 -14.10
N TYR A 120 -11.80 -10.16 -13.25
CA TYR A 120 -10.39 -10.48 -13.00
C TYR A 120 -9.98 -11.83 -13.60
N LEU A 121 -10.84 -12.46 -14.42
CA LEU A 121 -10.45 -13.64 -15.19
C LEU A 121 -9.68 -13.21 -16.46
N PRO A 122 -8.74 -14.03 -16.97
CA PRO A 122 -7.82 -13.63 -18.03
C PRO A 122 -8.48 -13.07 -19.31
N SER A 123 -9.69 -13.50 -19.65
CA SER A 123 -10.42 -13.03 -20.83
C SER A 123 -11.11 -11.67 -20.66
N SER A 124 -11.27 -11.23 -19.41
CA SER A 124 -12.07 -10.04 -19.05
C SER A 124 -11.25 -9.00 -18.29
N TRP A 125 -10.03 -9.36 -17.88
CA TRP A 125 -9.19 -8.52 -17.04
C TRP A 125 -8.67 -7.31 -17.80
N VAL A 126 -9.02 -6.14 -17.27
CA VAL A 126 -8.49 -4.84 -17.71
C VAL A 126 -7.55 -4.35 -16.61
N PRO A 127 -6.22 -4.38 -16.82
CA PRO A 127 -5.29 -3.84 -15.84
C PRO A 127 -5.47 -2.31 -15.76
N HIS A 128 -5.57 -1.78 -14.55
CA HIS A 128 -5.79 -0.35 -14.34
C HIS A 128 -5.30 0.11 -12.96
N VAL A 129 -5.03 1.42 -12.85
CA VAL A 129 -4.82 2.13 -11.58
C VAL A 129 -5.93 3.14 -11.42
N THR A 130 -6.83 2.94 -10.47
CA THR A 130 -7.97 3.85 -10.24
C THR A 130 -7.46 5.24 -9.83
N LEU A 131 -7.95 6.28 -10.51
CA LEU A 131 -7.69 7.67 -10.15
C LEU A 131 -8.86 8.27 -9.37
N ALA A 132 -10.08 7.97 -9.78
CA ALA A 132 -11.31 8.35 -9.10
C ALA A 132 -12.43 7.39 -9.49
N ASP A 133 -13.36 7.18 -8.58
CA ASP A 133 -14.57 6.38 -8.78
C ASP A 133 -15.81 7.21 -8.42
N HIS A 134 -16.98 6.62 -8.63
CA HIS A 134 -18.27 7.24 -8.32
C HIS A 134 -18.51 8.60 -9.01
N LEU A 135 -17.92 8.79 -10.19
CA LEU A 135 -18.06 10.02 -10.97
C LEU A 135 -19.34 10.00 -11.81
N THR A 136 -20.00 11.16 -11.88
CA THR A 136 -20.96 11.48 -12.95
C THR A 136 -20.24 11.67 -14.28
N PRO A 137 -20.93 11.57 -15.44
CA PRO A 137 -20.33 11.80 -16.75
C PRO A 137 -19.64 13.17 -16.86
N GLU A 138 -20.24 14.24 -16.33
CA GLU A 138 -19.64 15.58 -16.34
C GLU A 138 -18.37 15.68 -15.46
N GLU A 139 -18.35 14.94 -14.35
CA GLU A 139 -17.18 14.87 -13.48
C GLU A 139 -16.04 14.07 -14.11
N VAL A 140 -16.32 13.05 -14.93
CA VAL A 140 -15.31 12.32 -15.69
C VAL A 140 -14.56 13.28 -16.62
N ASP A 141 -15.27 14.05 -17.44
CA ASP A 141 -14.64 15.00 -18.37
C ASP A 141 -13.76 16.02 -17.63
N ARG A 142 -14.25 16.52 -16.48
CA ARG A 142 -13.47 17.44 -15.64
C ARG A 142 -12.24 16.76 -15.06
N ALA A 143 -12.38 15.54 -14.54
CA ALA A 143 -11.29 14.77 -13.96
C ALA A 143 -10.21 14.47 -15.00
N GLU A 144 -10.58 13.99 -16.19
CA GLU A 144 -9.66 13.73 -17.32
C GLU A 144 -8.84 14.97 -17.69
N ASN A 145 -9.49 16.14 -17.81
CA ASN A 145 -8.80 17.40 -18.10
C ASN A 145 -7.78 17.81 -17.01
N LEU A 146 -8.06 17.52 -15.74
CA LEU A 146 -7.16 17.84 -14.63
C LEU A 146 -5.92 16.95 -14.56
N VAL A 147 -6.06 15.67 -14.91
CA VAL A 147 -4.98 14.68 -14.84
C VAL A 147 -4.34 14.41 -16.20
N SER A 148 -4.52 15.31 -17.16
CA SER A 148 -3.87 15.28 -18.47
C SER A 148 -2.35 15.46 -18.30
N LEU A 149 -1.66 14.43 -17.85
CA LEU A 149 -0.22 14.45 -17.56
C LEU A 149 0.61 13.95 -18.74
N SER A 150 1.91 14.25 -18.69
CA SER A 150 2.93 13.80 -19.62
C SER A 150 3.19 12.29 -19.47
N TYR A 151 2.28 11.46 -19.94
CA TYR A 151 2.51 10.03 -20.19
C TYR A 151 3.39 9.86 -21.46
N PRO A 152 4.10 8.73 -21.64
CA PRO A 152 4.14 7.55 -20.78
C PRO A 152 5.00 7.70 -19.52
N VAL A 153 4.61 7.02 -18.44
CA VAL A 153 5.41 6.87 -17.21
C VAL A 153 5.93 5.44 -17.12
N PRO A 154 7.26 5.22 -17.23
CA PRO A 154 7.88 3.95 -16.91
C PRO A 154 7.63 3.62 -15.44
N THR A 155 7.14 2.42 -15.17
CA THR A 155 6.71 2.01 -13.84
C THR A 155 7.35 0.68 -13.45
N LEU A 156 8.04 0.69 -12.32
CA LEU A 156 8.51 -0.52 -11.66
C LEU A 156 7.43 -1.03 -10.70
N VAL A 157 7.17 -2.34 -10.74
CA VAL A 157 6.36 -3.02 -9.72
C VAL A 157 7.28 -3.50 -8.61
N SER A 158 7.05 -3.06 -7.38
CA SER A 158 7.96 -3.28 -6.25
C SER A 158 7.45 -4.30 -5.24
N ASP A 159 6.14 -4.42 -5.06
CA ASP A 159 5.56 -5.27 -4.02
C ASP A 159 4.22 -5.87 -4.45
N VAL A 160 3.84 -6.95 -3.80
CA VAL A 160 2.51 -7.55 -3.84
C VAL A 160 1.90 -7.47 -2.45
N ILE A 161 0.63 -7.08 -2.37
CA ILE A 161 -0.15 -7.13 -1.12
C ILE A 161 -1.41 -7.95 -1.30
N LEU A 162 -1.77 -8.69 -0.24
CA LEU A 162 -3.09 -9.28 -0.07
C LEU A 162 -3.87 -8.37 0.87
N VAL A 163 -5.01 -7.86 0.44
CA VAL A 163 -5.85 -6.99 1.26
C VAL A 163 -7.24 -7.57 1.47
N GLU A 164 -7.80 -7.33 2.64
CA GLU A 164 -9.22 -7.45 2.90
C GLU A 164 -9.90 -6.11 2.60
N VAL A 165 -10.95 -6.14 1.80
CA VAL A 165 -11.71 -4.96 1.37
C VAL A 165 -13.07 -4.96 2.07
N ARG A 166 -13.39 -3.84 2.73
CA ARG A 166 -14.72 -3.50 3.25
C ARG A 166 -15.15 -2.14 2.71
N PRO A 167 -16.44 -1.77 2.78
CA PRO A 167 -16.98 -0.59 2.10
C PRO A 167 -16.20 0.71 2.30
N GLU A 168 -15.64 0.95 3.49
CA GLU A 168 -14.96 2.22 3.82
C GLU A 168 -13.50 2.02 4.25
N SER A 169 -12.94 0.82 4.06
CA SER A 169 -11.69 0.44 4.73
C SER A 169 -11.04 -0.77 4.11
N ARG A 170 -9.70 -0.75 4.04
CA ARG A 170 -8.88 -1.86 3.54
C ARG A 170 -7.81 -2.21 4.56
N TRP A 171 -7.53 -3.50 4.72
CA TRP A 171 -6.50 -4.01 5.63
C TRP A 171 -5.56 -4.94 4.92
N VAL A 172 -4.26 -4.74 5.12
CA VAL A 172 -3.24 -5.63 4.58
C VAL A 172 -3.21 -6.91 5.41
N ARG A 173 -3.46 -8.04 4.75
CA ARG A 173 -3.40 -9.40 5.29
C ARG A 173 -2.13 -10.15 4.86
N GLY A 174 -1.43 -9.65 3.83
CA GLY A 174 -0.14 -10.17 3.40
C GLY A 174 0.64 -9.11 2.64
N TYR A 175 1.96 -9.14 2.77
CA TYR A 175 2.88 -8.22 2.11
C TYR A 175 4.11 -9.00 1.60
N TYR A 176 4.46 -8.83 0.33
CA TYR A 176 5.47 -9.63 -0.37
C TYR A 176 6.28 -8.73 -1.33
N PRO A 177 7.53 -8.35 -1.01
CA PRO A 177 8.36 -7.56 -1.92
C PRO A 177 8.76 -8.38 -3.15
N LEU A 178 8.69 -7.76 -4.32
CA LEU A 178 9.18 -8.34 -5.57
C LEU A 178 10.68 -7.99 -5.68
N ALA A 179 11.52 -9.03 -5.61
CA ALA A 179 12.99 -9.00 -5.58
C ALA A 179 13.61 -8.55 -4.24
N PHE A 180 14.33 -9.48 -3.59
CA PHE A 180 15.22 -9.24 -2.44
C PHE A 180 16.64 -8.94 -2.93
N THR A 181 16.84 -7.83 -3.62
CA THR A 181 18.19 -7.45 -4.09
C THR A 181 19.02 -6.80 -2.99
N HIS A 182 18.39 -6.28 -1.93
CA HIS A 182 19.07 -5.63 -0.82
C HIS A 182 18.80 -6.32 0.53
N PRO A 183 19.82 -6.58 1.38
CA PRO A 183 19.64 -7.23 2.69
C PRO A 183 18.60 -6.55 3.60
N GLU A 184 18.47 -5.22 3.50
CA GLU A 184 17.48 -4.47 4.27
C GLU A 184 16.03 -4.77 3.85
N GLN A 185 15.78 -5.18 2.60
CA GLN A 185 14.43 -5.54 2.15
C GLN A 185 13.90 -6.78 2.88
N LEU A 186 14.78 -7.73 3.22
CA LEU A 186 14.41 -8.89 4.01
C LEU A 186 13.98 -8.48 5.43
N ILE A 187 14.70 -7.54 6.05
CA ILE A 187 14.37 -7.00 7.37
C ILE A 187 12.99 -6.31 7.33
N TRP A 188 12.76 -5.45 6.31
CA TRP A 188 11.46 -4.79 6.13
C TRP A 188 10.33 -5.77 5.85
N PHE A 189 10.59 -6.87 5.14
CA PHE A 189 9.62 -7.93 4.95
C PHE A 189 9.26 -8.61 6.27
N GLN A 190 10.25 -9.02 7.07
CA GLN A 190 10.04 -9.65 8.38
C GLN A 190 9.27 -8.73 9.33
N PHE A 191 9.67 -7.45 9.40
CA PHE A 191 8.96 -6.43 10.16
C PHE A 191 7.47 -6.37 9.82
N ASN A 192 7.16 -6.40 8.51
CA ASN A 192 5.79 -6.33 8.05
C ASN A 192 4.98 -7.58 8.37
N GLN A 193 5.59 -8.76 8.26
CA GLN A 193 4.95 -10.01 8.67
C GLN A 193 4.59 -9.97 10.16
N ALA A 194 5.51 -9.53 11.01
CA ALA A 194 5.26 -9.37 12.44
C ALA A 194 4.14 -8.34 12.73
N LEU A 195 4.14 -7.18 12.07
CA LEU A 195 3.07 -6.20 12.22
C LEU A 195 1.70 -6.68 11.71
N ILE A 196 1.65 -7.52 10.69
CA ILE A 196 0.39 -8.10 10.18
C ILE A 196 -0.14 -9.15 11.15
N ALA A 197 0.75 -9.94 11.74
CA ALA A 197 0.42 -10.96 12.74
C ALA A 197 0.08 -10.39 14.13
N GLY A 198 0.11 -9.06 14.32
CA GLY A 198 -0.07 -8.42 15.62
C GLY A 198 1.08 -8.66 16.60
N GLN A 199 2.24 -9.13 16.11
CA GLN A 199 3.44 -9.41 16.89
C GLN A 199 4.29 -8.13 17.00
N TYR A 200 3.75 -7.09 17.63
CA TYR A 200 4.37 -5.75 17.63
C TYR A 200 5.73 -5.70 18.34
N PHE A 201 5.93 -6.52 19.37
CA PHE A 201 7.22 -6.62 20.06
C PHE A 201 8.29 -7.21 19.13
N GLU A 202 7.96 -8.28 18.41
CA GLU A 202 8.85 -8.87 17.41
C GLU A 202 9.17 -7.87 16.29
N ALA A 203 8.15 -7.14 15.81
CA ALA A 203 8.34 -6.08 14.83
C ALA A 203 9.32 -4.99 15.32
N HIS A 204 9.25 -4.62 16.59
CA HIS A 204 10.20 -3.71 17.23
C HIS A 204 11.63 -4.28 17.18
N GLU A 205 11.83 -5.51 17.63
CA GLU A 205 13.16 -6.15 17.68
C GLU A 205 13.81 -6.28 16.30
N ILE A 206 13.03 -6.68 15.28
CA ILE A 206 13.51 -6.83 13.89
C ILE A 206 14.13 -5.53 13.36
N LEU A 207 13.49 -4.38 13.61
CA LEU A 207 14.02 -3.10 13.14
C LEU A 207 15.12 -2.54 14.04
N GLU A 208 15.19 -2.91 15.30
CA GLU A 208 16.26 -2.44 16.19
C GLU A 208 17.63 -2.87 15.69
N GLU A 209 17.74 -4.08 15.12
CA GLU A 209 18.99 -4.54 14.48
C GLU A 209 19.41 -3.62 13.33
N LEU A 210 18.46 -3.24 12.46
CA LEU A 210 18.71 -2.32 11.34
C LEU A 210 19.08 -0.92 11.84
N TRP A 211 18.38 -0.41 12.85
CA TRP A 211 18.63 0.90 13.41
C TRP A 211 20.01 0.99 14.08
N ARG A 212 20.47 -0.07 14.76
CA ARG A 212 21.82 -0.11 15.35
C ARG A 212 22.94 0.01 14.33
N ARG A 213 22.69 -0.32 13.06
CA ARG A 213 23.68 -0.21 11.98
C ARG A 213 23.73 1.20 11.39
N ASN A 214 22.57 1.82 11.17
CA ASN A 214 22.46 3.02 10.34
C ASN A 214 22.01 4.28 11.10
N HIS A 215 21.47 4.14 12.32
CA HIS A 215 20.89 5.20 13.14
C HIS A 215 19.87 6.10 12.41
N ASP A 216 19.16 5.55 11.43
CA ASP A 216 18.19 6.29 10.61
C ASP A 216 16.95 6.68 11.43
N ALA A 217 16.61 7.97 11.42
CA ALA A 217 15.49 8.52 12.17
C ALA A 217 14.13 7.92 11.73
N ARG A 218 14.00 7.51 10.47
CA ARG A 218 12.77 6.94 9.93
C ARG A 218 12.54 5.52 10.44
N VAL A 219 13.62 4.73 10.50
CA VAL A 219 13.62 3.41 11.15
C VAL A 219 13.28 3.58 12.63
N GLN A 220 13.83 4.59 13.30
CA GLN A 220 13.51 4.87 14.71
C GLN A 220 12.02 5.14 14.95
N ILE A 221 11.35 5.86 14.05
CA ILE A 221 9.90 6.11 14.15
C ILE A 221 9.09 4.84 13.90
N ALA A 222 9.49 3.99 12.95
CA ALA A 222 8.87 2.69 12.75
C ALA A 222 9.00 1.78 14.00
N ILE A 223 10.16 1.80 14.66
CA ILE A 223 10.39 1.16 15.97
C ILE A 223 9.45 1.73 17.03
N TRP A 224 9.32 3.05 17.13
CA TRP A 224 8.42 3.68 18.10
C TRP A 224 6.96 3.31 17.84
N ILE A 225 6.52 3.20 16.58
CA ILE A 225 5.17 2.73 16.26
C ILE A 225 5.00 1.27 16.71
N ALA A 226 5.96 0.38 16.45
CA ALA A 226 5.89 -0.99 16.95
C ALA A 226 5.85 -1.06 18.49
N ALA A 227 6.65 -0.25 19.18
CA ALA A 227 6.63 -0.14 20.64
C ALA A 227 5.30 0.41 21.16
N LEU A 228 4.75 1.45 20.51
CA LEU A 228 3.43 2.03 20.81
C LEU A 228 2.35 0.95 20.82
N PHE A 229 2.24 0.17 19.74
CA PHE A 229 1.25 -0.90 19.62
C PHE A 229 1.51 -2.05 20.60
N THR A 230 2.78 -2.36 20.90
CA THR A 230 3.15 -3.32 21.96
C THR A 230 2.56 -2.89 23.31
N HIS A 231 2.83 -1.65 23.74
CA HIS A 231 2.31 -1.12 25.00
C HIS A 231 0.77 -1.11 25.01
N TRP A 232 0.14 -0.67 23.92
CA TRP A 232 -1.31 -0.60 23.83
C TRP A 232 -1.95 -2.00 23.92
N SER A 233 -1.40 -2.99 23.20
CA SER A 233 -1.90 -4.37 23.22
C SER A 233 -1.80 -5.02 24.61
N HIS A 234 -0.84 -4.59 25.44
CA HIS A 234 -0.69 -5.03 26.83
C HIS A 234 -1.52 -4.20 27.84
N GLY A 235 -2.37 -3.27 27.38
CA GLY A 235 -3.15 -2.38 28.25
C GLY A 235 -2.33 -1.28 28.93
N GLN A 236 -1.08 -1.06 28.53
CA GLN A 236 -0.17 -0.08 29.10
C GLN A 236 -0.35 1.30 28.47
N LEU A 237 -1.57 1.84 28.57
CA LEU A 237 -2.01 3.04 27.83
C LEU A 237 -1.15 4.29 28.09
N ARG A 238 -0.66 4.48 29.34
CA ARG A 238 0.25 5.58 29.66
C ARG A 238 1.59 5.49 28.92
N GLY A 239 2.11 4.27 28.76
CA GLY A 239 3.34 4.01 28.02
C GLY A 239 3.13 4.27 26.52
N ALA A 240 2.03 3.75 25.97
CA ALA A 240 1.61 4.00 24.60
C ALA A 240 1.49 5.51 24.31
N LEU A 241 0.74 6.25 25.14
CA LEU A 241 0.55 7.69 24.96
C LEU A 241 1.88 8.47 25.04
N LYS A 242 2.79 8.09 25.95
CA LYS A 242 4.12 8.70 26.03
C LYS A 242 4.91 8.55 24.73
N ILE A 243 4.87 7.37 24.11
CA ILE A 243 5.56 7.11 22.84
C ILE A 243 4.88 7.89 21.71
N LEU A 244 3.55 7.89 21.65
CA LEU A 244 2.81 8.62 20.62
C LEU A 244 3.07 10.13 20.69
N ASN A 245 3.08 10.72 21.90
CA ASN A 245 3.40 12.15 22.07
C ASN A 245 4.81 12.47 21.56
N LYS A 246 5.79 11.59 21.80
CA LYS A 246 7.15 11.76 21.27
C LYS A 246 7.18 11.81 19.73
N ILE A 247 6.36 10.99 19.06
CA ILE A 247 6.20 11.06 17.60
C ILE A 247 5.57 12.39 17.21
N LEU A 248 4.46 12.77 17.86
CA LEU A 248 3.70 13.99 17.56
C LEU A 248 4.49 15.29 17.79
N ASP A 249 5.43 15.30 18.73
CA ASP A 249 6.30 16.44 19.04
C ASP A 249 7.32 16.76 17.91
N ALA A 250 7.52 15.84 16.96
CA ALA A 250 8.45 16.00 15.84
C ALA A 250 7.78 15.78 14.47
N PRO A 251 6.80 16.61 14.07
CA PRO A 251 5.97 16.38 12.87
C PRO A 251 6.73 16.43 11.54
N SER A 252 7.92 17.04 11.50
CA SER A 252 8.78 17.03 10.31
C SER A 252 9.50 15.70 10.09
N GLN A 253 9.46 14.80 11.06
CA GLN A 253 10.14 13.51 11.00
C GLN A 253 9.26 12.39 10.47
N TYR A 254 8.04 12.62 10.00
CA TYR A 254 7.19 11.59 9.40
C TYR A 254 6.34 12.18 8.26
N PRO A 255 5.84 11.38 7.33
CA PRO A 255 5.10 11.88 6.18
C PRO A 255 3.72 12.38 6.63
N VAL A 256 3.32 13.55 6.10
CA VAL A 256 2.06 14.23 6.43
C VAL A 256 0.83 13.31 6.44
N PRO A 257 0.66 12.34 5.51
CA PRO A 257 -0.53 11.48 5.52
C PRO A 257 -0.66 10.59 6.76
N LEU A 258 0.41 10.34 7.53
CA LEU A 258 0.35 9.59 8.80
C LEU A 258 -0.13 10.44 9.98
N ARG A 259 -0.10 11.77 9.87
CA ARG A 259 -0.43 12.69 10.97
C ARG A 259 -1.80 12.40 11.57
N THR A 260 -2.76 12.14 10.71
CA THR A 260 -4.14 11.90 11.13
C THR A 260 -4.33 10.53 11.76
N ALA A 261 -3.60 9.52 11.29
CA ALA A 261 -3.57 8.24 11.99
C ALA A 261 -3.11 8.46 13.44
N PHE A 262 -2.03 9.23 13.63
CA PHE A 262 -1.52 9.55 14.97
C PHE A 262 -2.49 10.39 15.80
N ASP A 263 -3.13 11.41 15.22
CA ASP A 263 -4.16 12.19 15.90
C ASP A 263 -5.37 11.31 16.31
N THR A 264 -5.78 10.39 15.45
CA THR A 264 -6.85 9.43 15.72
C THR A 264 -6.45 8.47 16.84
N TRP A 265 -5.23 7.92 16.79
CA TRP A 265 -4.70 7.02 17.81
C TRP A 265 -4.60 7.71 19.17
N ARG A 266 -4.26 9.00 19.20
CA ARG A 266 -4.25 9.79 20.44
C ARG A 266 -5.65 9.88 21.04
N ILE A 267 -6.66 10.21 20.23
CA ILE A 267 -8.06 10.26 20.68
C ILE A 267 -8.50 8.90 21.25
N LEU A 268 -8.17 7.81 20.56
CA LEU A 268 -8.50 6.46 21.00
C LEU A 268 -7.79 6.09 22.32
N LEU A 269 -6.52 6.46 22.50
CA LEU A 269 -5.80 6.25 23.76
C LEU A 269 -6.40 7.06 24.91
N ASP A 270 -6.70 8.35 24.69
CA ASP A 270 -7.29 9.23 25.70
C ASP A 270 -8.68 8.75 26.14
N THR A 271 -9.45 8.20 25.21
CA THR A 271 -10.78 7.64 25.45
C THR A 271 -10.75 6.17 25.91
N HIS A 272 -9.56 5.58 26.11
CA HIS A 272 -9.38 4.18 26.49
C HIS A 272 -10.07 3.19 25.53
N ALA A 273 -10.20 3.58 24.26
CA ALA A 273 -10.77 2.73 23.23
C ALA A 273 -9.84 1.55 22.89
N PRO A 274 -10.40 0.45 22.33
CA PRO A 274 -9.59 -0.63 21.80
C PRO A 274 -8.57 -0.12 20.78
N MET A 275 -7.41 -0.76 20.74
CA MET A 275 -6.37 -0.48 19.75
C MET A 275 -6.93 -0.67 18.33
N PRO A 276 -6.73 0.31 17.43
CA PRO A 276 -7.21 0.20 16.07
C PRO A 276 -6.31 -0.73 15.25
N ASP A 277 -6.86 -1.28 14.17
CA ASP A 277 -6.02 -1.85 13.11
C ASP A 277 -5.34 -0.73 12.31
N ILE A 278 -4.13 -0.99 11.79
CA ILE A 278 -3.46 -0.07 10.87
C ILE A 278 -4.04 -0.28 9.47
N ARG A 279 -4.65 0.78 8.89
CA ARG A 279 -5.29 0.74 7.56
C ARG A 279 -4.24 0.53 6.46
N CYS A 280 -4.68 0.06 5.30
CA CYS A 280 -3.80 -0.21 4.15
C CYS A 280 -2.97 1.01 3.77
N PHE A 281 -3.61 2.16 3.56
CA PHE A 281 -2.92 3.40 3.19
C PHE A 281 -1.88 3.84 4.23
N GLU A 282 -2.22 3.81 5.52
CA GLU A 282 -1.32 4.18 6.63
C GLU A 282 -0.11 3.25 6.69
N ARG A 283 -0.36 1.95 6.62
CA ARG A 283 0.68 0.93 6.66
C ARG A 283 1.64 1.08 5.49
N MET A 284 1.12 1.19 4.28
CA MET A 284 1.97 1.35 3.10
C MET A 284 2.75 2.67 3.15
N THR A 285 2.12 3.77 3.52
CA THR A 285 2.80 5.06 3.71
C THR A 285 3.96 4.94 4.70
N LEU A 286 3.75 4.32 5.86
CA LEU A 286 4.81 4.07 6.86
C LEU A 286 5.96 3.27 6.27
N ILE A 287 5.68 2.14 5.63
CA ILE A 287 6.70 1.23 5.09
C ILE A 287 7.54 1.91 4.02
N ARG A 288 6.87 2.58 3.09
CA ARG A 288 7.46 3.24 1.92
C ARG A 288 8.39 4.37 2.32
N TRP A 289 7.91 5.18 3.25
CA TRP A 289 8.67 6.27 3.80
C TRP A 289 9.87 5.76 4.63
N ALA A 290 9.66 4.75 5.48
CA ALA A 290 10.72 4.26 6.35
C ALA A 290 11.82 3.50 5.61
N ARG A 291 11.50 2.83 4.48
CA ARG A 291 12.48 2.15 3.62
C ARG A 291 13.20 3.05 2.63
N ALA A 292 12.69 4.27 2.38
CA ALA A 292 13.24 5.11 1.33
C ALA A 292 14.74 5.28 1.62
N LEU A 293 15.62 5.15 0.63
CA LEU A 293 17.03 5.43 0.90
C LEU A 293 17.20 6.94 1.19
N PRO A 294 18.13 7.36 2.06
CA PRO A 294 18.50 8.76 2.14
C PRO A 294 18.95 9.19 0.75
N ASN A 295 18.43 10.32 0.26
CA ASN A 295 18.81 10.83 -1.04
C ASN A 295 20.34 11.03 -1.05
N PRO A 296 21.14 10.35 -1.89
CA PRO A 296 22.60 10.49 -1.89
C PRO A 296 23.06 11.91 -2.26
N SER A 297 22.14 12.77 -2.74
CA SER A 297 22.36 14.19 -3.04
C SER A 297 22.11 15.15 -1.87
N ALA A 298 21.65 14.67 -0.69
CA ALA A 298 21.40 15.53 0.47
C ALA A 298 22.62 15.69 1.41
N THR A 299 23.70 14.94 1.17
CA THR A 299 24.97 15.06 1.91
C THR A 299 26.05 15.73 1.06
N SER A 300 25.79 16.95 0.61
CA SER A 300 26.85 17.84 0.17
C SER A 300 26.42 19.29 0.33
N HIS A 301 26.20 19.76 1.56
CA HIS A 301 26.40 21.15 1.98
C HIS A 301 26.31 21.25 3.51
N SER A 302 27.46 21.08 4.16
CA SER A 302 27.78 21.68 5.45
C SER A 302 29.30 21.78 5.57
#